data_AF-A0A9Q1EYI2-F1
#
_entry.id   AF-A0A9Q1EYI2-F1
#
_cell.length_a   1.000
_cell.length_b   1.000
_cell.length_c   1.000
_cell.angle_alpha   90.00
_cell.angle_beta   90.00
_cell.angle_gamma   90.00
#
_symmetry.space_group_name_H-M   'P 1'
#
loop_
_entity.id
_entity.type
_entity.pdbx_description
1 polymer ?
#
loop_
_entity_poly.entity_id
_entity_poly.type
_entity_poly.pdbx_seq_one_letter_code
_entity_poly.pdbx_strand_id
1 'polypeptide(L)'
;MSLQWRGPENQLLCHYIKHKSFRNCTLGYSLDYAPGTITLIIEEATVADLGIHVCSVSKQHEFSDFDAELSLRPESFTEAPKGNGNHSGKKGGALFLFGWALSVCFLG
;
A
#
# COMPACT_ATOMS: atom_id res chain seq x y z
N MET A 1 -1.32 14.67 17.94
CA MET A 1 -0.86 13.63 17.02
C MET A 1 -0.67 14.21 15.63
N SER A 2 0.47 13.92 15.01
CA SER A 2 0.79 14.15 13.60
C SER A 2 1.18 12.81 12.98
N LEU A 3 0.87 12.62 11.71
CA LEU A 3 1.10 11.40 10.96
C LEU A 3 1.66 11.79 9.59
N GLN A 4 2.77 11.18 9.20
CA GLN A 4 3.32 11.31 7.86
C GLN A 4 3.46 9.93 7.26
N TRP A 5 2.94 9.75 6.05
CA TRP A 5 3.08 8.53 5.28
C TRP A 5 4.01 8.80 4.11
N ARG A 6 5.09 8.03 4.04
CA ARG A 6 6.11 8.13 3.00
C ARG A 6 6.09 6.87 2.14
N GLY A 7 6.18 7.05 0.83
CA GLY A 7 6.23 5.98 -0.14
C GLY A 7 7.62 5.33 -0.24
N PRO A 8 7.78 4.37 -1.17
CA PRO A 8 9.02 3.61 -1.38
C PRO A 8 10.24 4.46 -1.74
N GLU A 9 10.03 5.60 -2.40
CA GLU A 9 11.09 6.55 -2.75
C GLU A 9 11.24 7.65 -1.69
N ASN A 10 10.71 7.43 -0.48
CA ASN A 10 10.71 8.37 0.64
C ASN A 10 9.96 9.69 0.34
N GLN A 11 9.12 9.71 -0.71
CA GLN A 11 8.25 10.82 -1.04
C GLN A 11 7.07 10.91 -0.06
N LEU A 12 6.70 12.12 0.35
CA LEU A 12 5.55 12.32 1.24
C LEU A 12 4.25 12.08 0.45
N LEU A 13 3.51 11.02 0.82
CA LEU A 13 2.24 10.66 0.21
C LEU A 13 1.06 11.29 0.94
N CYS A 14 1.09 11.28 2.27
CA CYS A 14 0.05 11.88 3.10
C CYS A 14 0.63 12.51 4.37
N HIS A 15 0.08 13.66 4.77
CA HIS A 15 0.34 14.31 6.04
C HIS A 15 -0.98 14.65 6.73
N TYR A 16 -1.14 14.16 7.95
CA TYR A 16 -2.32 14.38 8.76
C TYR A 16 -1.95 14.94 10.14
N ILE A 17 -2.65 15.98 10.59
CA ILE A 17 -2.47 16.57 11.92
C ILE A 17 -3.82 16.66 12.61
N LYS A 18 -4.07 15.75 13.56
CA LYS A 18 -5.37 15.56 14.23
C LYS A 18 -5.91 16.85 14.86
N HIS A 19 -5.08 17.58 15.60
CA HIS A 19 -5.53 18.76 16.36
C HIS A 19 -5.73 20.02 15.49
N LYS A 20 -5.24 20.01 14.25
CA LYS A 20 -5.45 21.09 13.28
C LYS A 20 -6.52 20.74 12.25
N SER A 21 -7.09 19.53 12.34
CA SER A 21 -7.92 18.93 11.27
C SER A 21 -7.27 19.04 9.89
N PHE A 22 -5.94 19.04 9.84
CA PHE A 22 -5.18 19.19 8.62
C PHE A 22 -4.98 17.82 7.98
N ARG A 23 -5.28 17.73 6.69
CA ARG A 23 -5.03 16.55 5.87
C ARG A 23 -4.58 17.02 4.49
N ASN A 24 -3.43 16.54 4.06
CA ASN A 24 -2.91 16.76 2.72
C ASN A 24 -2.37 15.44 2.18
N CYS A 25 -2.91 14.96 1.07
CA CYS A 25 -2.46 13.76 0.40
C CYS A 25 -2.19 14.05 -1.07
N THR A 26 -1.17 13.41 -1.62
CA THR A 26 -0.89 13.38 -3.05
C THR A 26 -2.08 12.76 -3.78
N LEU A 27 -2.37 13.22 -5.00
CA LEU A 27 -3.47 12.72 -5.81
C LEU A 27 -3.37 11.19 -6.00
N GLY A 28 -4.50 10.48 -5.87
CA GLY A 28 -4.56 9.01 -5.94
C GLY A 28 -4.25 8.31 -4.61
N TYR A 29 -3.86 9.05 -3.58
CA TYR A 29 -3.64 8.55 -2.23
C TYR A 29 -4.61 9.19 -1.26
N SER A 30 -5.13 8.39 -0.35
CA SER A 30 -5.91 8.88 0.78
C SER A 30 -5.58 8.11 2.04
N LEU A 31 -6.04 8.62 3.17
CA LEU A 31 -5.71 8.08 4.47
C LEU A 31 -6.97 7.83 5.28
N ASP A 32 -7.07 6.65 5.86
CA ASP A 32 -8.08 6.34 6.87
C ASP A 32 -7.44 6.20 8.24
N TYR A 33 -8.10 6.77 9.24
CA TYR A 33 -7.63 6.74 10.62
C TYR A 33 -8.74 6.17 11.50
N ALA A 34 -8.49 4.99 12.03
CA ALA A 34 -9.30 4.36 13.06
C ALA A 34 -8.49 4.26 14.38
N PRO A 35 -9.15 4.17 15.54
CA PRO A 35 -8.44 3.87 16.78
C PRO A 35 -7.59 2.59 16.65
N GLY A 36 -6.27 2.71 16.81
CA GLY A 36 -5.33 1.59 16.70
C GLY A 36 -4.87 1.23 15.28
N THR A 37 -5.47 1.81 14.24
CA THR A 37 -5.14 1.46 12.84
C THR A 37 -5.09 2.69 11.96
N ILE A 38 -4.03 2.78 11.16
CA ILE A 38 -3.86 3.82 10.16
C ILE A 38 -3.68 3.12 8.81
N THR A 39 -4.48 3.50 7.82
CA THR A 39 -4.47 2.87 6.51
C THR A 39 -4.21 3.91 5.44
N LEU A 40 -3.21 3.67 4.59
CA LEU A 40 -3.06 4.36 3.32
C LEU A 40 -3.86 3.59 2.27
N ILE A 41 -4.72 4.31 1.56
CA ILE A 41 -5.52 3.82 0.45
C ILE A 41 -4.89 4.34 -0.84
N ILE A 42 -4.55 3.44 -1.75
CA ILE A 42 -4.02 3.75 -3.08
C ILE A 42 -5.12 3.40 -4.08
N GLU A 43 -5.69 4.42 -4.73
CA GLU A 43 -6.86 4.27 -5.61
C GLU A 43 -6.53 3.45 -6.87
N GLU A 44 -5.42 3.77 -7.53
CA GLU A 44 -4.91 3.09 -8.72
C GLU A 44 -3.45 2.69 -8.50
N ALA A 45 -3.25 1.51 -7.88
CA ALA A 45 -1.91 1.06 -7.54
C ALA A 45 -1.08 0.70 -8.78
N THR A 46 0.12 1.23 -8.84
CA THR A 46 1.10 1.01 -9.90
C THR A 46 2.32 0.26 -9.41
N VAL A 47 3.21 -0.12 -10.33
CA VAL A 47 4.50 -0.76 -9.99
C VAL A 47 5.40 0.16 -9.16
N ALA A 48 5.23 1.48 -9.26
CA ALA A 48 5.99 2.46 -8.48
C ALA A 48 5.54 2.55 -7.02
N ASP A 49 4.35 2.04 -6.70
CA ASP A 49 3.84 1.99 -5.33
C ASP A 49 4.39 0.79 -4.54
N LEU A 50 5.04 -0.16 -5.21
CA LEU A 50 5.62 -1.33 -4.58
C LEU A 50 6.88 -0.99 -3.78
N GLY A 51 7.05 -1.66 -2.65
CA GLY A 51 8.18 -1.50 -1.76
C GLY A 51 7.77 -1.13 -0.35
N ILE A 52 8.74 -0.64 0.43
CA ILE A 52 8.55 -0.28 1.83
C ILE A 52 7.95 1.12 1.93
N HIS A 53 6.77 1.22 2.53
CA HIS A 53 6.18 2.47 2.96
C HIS A 53 6.51 2.71 4.43
N VAL A 54 6.67 3.97 4.82
CA VAL A 54 6.95 4.35 6.21
C VAL A 54 5.84 5.23 6.75
N CYS A 55 5.22 4.78 7.83
CA CYS A 55 4.24 5.53 8.59
C CYS A 55 4.89 6.09 9.87
N SER A 56 5.14 7.39 9.84
CA SER A 56 5.72 8.14 10.96
C SER A 56 4.63 8.78 11.80
N VAL A 57 4.50 8.35 13.06
CA VAL A 57 3.51 8.83 14.01
C VAL A 57 4.19 9.61 15.12
N SER A 58 3.82 10.89 15.25
CA SER A 58 4.25 11.76 16.33
C SER A 58 3.10 12.04 17.30
N LYS A 59 3.29 11.65 18.56
CA LYS A 59 2.47 12.03 19.71
C LYS A 59 3.27 13.01 20.59
N GLN A 60 2.65 13.48 21.68
CA GLN A 60 3.18 14.59 22.49
C GLN A 60 4.56 14.30 23.10
N HIS A 61 4.90 13.04 23.38
CA HIS A 61 6.17 12.61 23.96
C HIS A 61 6.73 11.35 23.28
N GLU A 62 6.21 10.99 22.11
CA GLU A 62 6.54 9.74 21.45
C GLU A 62 6.59 9.98 19.94
N PHE A 63 7.62 9.41 19.30
CA PHE A 63 7.73 9.35 17.87
C PHE A 63 8.03 7.91 17.49
N SER A 64 7.28 7.37 16.54
CA SER A 64 7.39 5.97 16.11
C SER A 64 7.29 5.92 14.59
N ASP A 65 8.17 5.15 13.98
CA ASP A 65 8.13 4.80 12.57
C ASP A 65 7.69 3.35 12.42
N PHE A 66 6.76 3.10 11.50
CA PHE A 66 6.25 1.77 11.18
C PHE A 66 6.42 1.50 9.70
N ASP A 67 7.14 0.43 9.37
CA ASP A 67 7.35 0.00 8.00
C ASP A 67 6.19 -0.90 7.55
N ALA A 68 5.68 -0.65 6.35
CA ALA A 68 4.63 -1.42 5.71
C ALA A 68 5.04 -1.75 4.27
N GLU A 69 5.30 -3.02 3.98
CA GLU A 69 5.72 -3.46 2.65
C GLU A 69 4.52 -3.76 1.75
N LEU A 70 4.45 -3.09 0.60
CA LEU A 70 3.53 -3.42 -0.48
C LEU A 70 4.28 -4.23 -1.54
N SER A 71 3.98 -5.51 -1.65
CA SER A 71 4.59 -6.41 -2.63
C SER A 71 3.54 -7.05 -3.53
N LEU A 72 3.93 -7.34 -4.77
CA LEU A 72 3.12 -8.17 -5.65
C LEU A 72 3.12 -9.58 -5.08
N ARG A 73 1.93 -10.10 -4.81
CA ARG A 73 1.78 -11.54 -4.58
C ARG A 73 1.77 -12.22 -5.94
N PRO A 74 2.82 -12.98 -6.32
CA PRO A 74 2.71 -13.83 -7.49
C PRO A 74 1.59 -14.83 -7.22
N GLU A 75 0.56 -14.86 -8.06
CA GLU A 75 -0.37 -15.98 -8.07
C GLU A 75 0.44 -17.23 -8.39
N SER A 76 0.64 -18.10 -7.41
CA SER A 76 1.11 -19.44 -7.70
C SER A 76 0.01 -20.10 -8.52
N PHE A 77 0.25 -20.27 -9.82
CA PHE A 77 -0.51 -21.20 -10.64
C PHE A 77 -0.44 -22.55 -9.93
N THR A 78 -1.49 -22.87 -9.19
CA THR A 78 -1.67 -24.20 -8.62
C THR A 78 -1.72 -25.13 -9.82
N GLU A 79 -0.74 -26.03 -9.92
CA GLU A 79 -0.64 -27.03 -10.98
C GLU A 79 -2.01 -27.68 -11.19
N ALA A 80 -2.58 -27.52 -12.38
CA ALA A 80 -3.74 -28.30 -12.78
C ALA A 80 -3.35 -29.79 -12.76
N PRO A 81 -4.23 -30.70 -12.29
CA PRO A 81 -3.93 -32.12 -12.31
C PRO A 81 -3.69 -32.55 -13.76
N LYS A 82 -2.60 -33.30 -13.98
CA LYS A 82 -2.16 -33.84 -15.27
C LYS A 82 -3.33 -34.31 -16.14
N GLY A 83 -3.71 -33.48 -17.10
CA GLY A 83 -4.63 -33.79 -18.17
C GLY A 83 -3.92 -33.61 -19.51
N ASN A 84 -3.48 -34.72 -20.08
CA ASN A 84 -2.78 -34.83 -21.35
C ASN A 84 -3.53 -34.12 -22.49
N GLY A 85 -2.88 -33.19 -23.20
CA GLY A 85 -3.46 -32.54 -24.38
C GLY A 85 -2.53 -31.50 -24.99
N ASN A 86 -1.86 -31.88 -26.08
CA ASN A 86 -1.22 -30.95 -27.03
C ASN A 86 -2.15 -29.78 -27.34
N HIS A 87 -1.64 -28.54 -27.38
CA HIS A 87 -1.79 -27.61 -28.51
C HIS A 87 -1.12 -26.26 -28.17
N SER A 88 -0.32 -25.81 -29.13
CA SER A 88 0.31 -24.49 -29.26
C SER A 88 -0.65 -23.33 -28.97
N GLY A 89 -0.20 -22.31 -28.23
CA GLY A 89 -0.97 -21.09 -28.03
C GLY A 89 -0.36 -20.13 -27.02
N LYS A 90 0.55 -19.27 -27.51
CA LYS A 90 1.17 -18.13 -26.84
C LYS A 90 0.10 -17.26 -26.16
N LYS A 91 0.07 -17.19 -24.82
CA LYS A 91 -0.76 -16.22 -24.07
C LYS A 91 0.16 -15.18 -23.45
N GLY A 92 0.28 -14.04 -24.13
CA GLY A 92 0.78 -12.81 -23.51
C GLY A 92 -0.28 -12.32 -22.52
N GLY A 93 0.03 -12.41 -21.23
CA GLY A 93 -0.81 -11.85 -20.17
C GLY A 93 -0.50 -10.38 -20.00
N ALA A 94 -1.42 -9.51 -20.46
CA ALA A 94 -1.43 -8.12 -20.03
C ALA A 94 -1.85 -8.09 -18.56
N LEU A 95 -0.93 -7.70 -17.66
CA LEU A 95 -1.25 -7.41 -16.26
C LEU A 95 -2.03 -6.09 -16.21
N PHE A 96 -3.36 -6.19 -16.20
CA PHE A 96 -4.21 -5.05 -15.90
C PHE A 96 -4.21 -4.83 -14.37
N LEU A 97 -3.44 -3.84 -13.92
CA LEU A 97 -3.40 -3.37 -12.53
C LEU A 97 -4.58 -2.44 -12.25
N PHE A 98 -5.82 -2.94 -12.31
CA PHE A 98 -6.98 -2.23 -11.77
C PHE A 98 -7.35 -2.87 -10.44
N GLY A 99 -6.56 -2.56 -9.41
CA GLY A 99 -6.76 -3.05 -8.05
C GLY A 99 -6.44 -1.96 -7.04
N TRP A 100 -7.37 -1.72 -6.12
CA TRP A 100 -7.18 -0.84 -4.98
C TRP A 100 -6.19 -1.55 -4.03
N ALA A 101 -5.15 -0.85 -3.58
CA ALA A 101 -4.18 -1.39 -2.63
C ALA A 101 -4.32 -0.69 -1.27
N LEU A 102 -4.29 -1.48 -0.20
CA LEU A 102 -4.31 -0.98 1.18
C LEU A 102 -2.97 -1.28 1.84
N SER A 103 -2.31 -0.24 2.32
CA SER A 103 -1.14 -0.37 3.19
C SER A 103 -1.56 -0.01 4.62
N VAL A 104 -1.33 -0.91 5.58
CA VAL A 104 -1.88 -0.81 6.94
C VAL A 104 -0.75 -0.72 7.96
N CYS A 105 -0.86 0.26 8.85
CA CYS A 105 0.02 0.42 10.01
C CYS A 105 -0.79 0.24 11.29
N PHE A 106 -0.34 -0.68 12.14
CA PHE A 106 -0.93 -0.95 13.45
C PHE A 106 -0.20 -0.15 14.52
N LEU A 107 -0.96 0.62 15.30
CA LEU A 107 -0.47 1.30 16.50
C LEU A 107 -0.64 0.33 17.67
N GLY A 108 0.43 -0.38 18.00
CA GLY A 108 0.54 -1.16 19.24
C GLY A 108 0.60 -0.28 20.48
#